data_AF-A0A6P0XEY8-F1
#
_entry.id   AF-A0A6P0XEY8-F1
#
_cell.length_a   1.000
_cell.length_b   1.000
_cell.length_c   1.000
_cell.angle_alpha   90.00
_cell.angle_beta   90.00
_cell.angle_gamma   90.00
#
_symmetry.space_group_name_H-M   'P 1'
#
loop_
_entity.id
_entity.type
_entity.pdbx_description
1 polymer ?
#
loop_
_entity_poly.entity_id
_entity_poly.type
_entity_poly.pdbx_seq_one_letter_code
_entity_poly.pdbx_strand_id
1 'polypeptide(L)' 'MYQLKVVLQGISPMIWRRLLVKSYSTIEDLHYILQIAMGWEDMRDLNW' A
#
# COMPACT_ATOMS: atom_id res chain seq x y z
N MET A 1 -10.77 -8.48 10.37
CA MET A 1 -10.72 -7.61 9.17
C MET A 1 -10.35 -6.21 9.61
N TYR A 2 -9.42 -5.57 8.92
CA TYR A 2 -9.01 -4.18 9.16
C TYR A 2 -9.36 -3.30 7.97
N GLN A 3 -9.84 -2.09 8.24
CA GLN A 3 -10.06 -1.08 7.22
C GLN A 3 -8.97 -0.02 7.33
N LEU A 4 -8.14 0.09 6.30
CA LEU A 4 -7.01 1.03 6.27
C LEU A 4 -7.30 2.15 5.28
N LYS A 5 -6.94 3.38 5.67
CA LYS A 5 -6.88 4.53 4.75
C LYS A 5 -5.42 4.77 4.41
N VAL A 6 -5.08 4.70 3.12
CA VAL A 6 -3.73 4.93 2.60
C VAL A 6 -3.73 6.25 1.85
N VAL A 7 -2.74 7.10 2.10
CA VAL A 7 -2.65 8.46 1.55
C VAL A 7 -1.22 8.70 1.05
N LEU A 8 -1.08 9.27 -0.15
CA LEU A 8 0.19 9.81 -0.62
C LEU A 8 0.41 11.20 -0.05
N GLN A 9 1.45 11.33 0.76
CA GLN A 9 1.89 12.58 1.34
C GLN A 9 2.53 13.47 0.27
N GLY A 10 2.42 14.79 0.43
CA GLY A 10 3.13 15.77 -0.42
C GLY A 10 2.52 16.03 -1.80
N ILE A 11 1.37 15.43 -2.14
CA ILE A 11 0.69 15.61 -3.44
C ILE A 11 -0.62 16.36 -3.26
N SER A 12 -0.89 17.31 -4.17
CA SER A 12 -2.18 17.99 -4.32
C SER A 12 -2.69 17.89 -5.77
N PRO A 13 -3.94 17.44 -6.01
CA PRO A 13 -4.92 17.02 -5.01
C PRO A 13 -4.53 15.70 -4.31
N MET A 14 -5.05 15.47 -3.10
CA MET A 14 -4.74 14.29 -2.28
C MET A 14 -5.08 12.99 -3.02
N ILE A 15 -4.09 12.11 -3.18
CA ILE A 15 -4.30 10.75 -3.70
C ILE A 15 -4.42 9.79 -2.50
N TRP A 16 -5.53 9.04 -2.45
CA TRP A 16 -5.79 8.09 -1.38
C TRP A 16 -6.55 6.84 -1.85
N ARG A 17 -6.50 5.78 -1.04
CA ARG A 17 -7.22 4.51 -1.22
C ARG A 17 -7.77 4.01 0.12
N ARG A 18 -8.88 3.27 0.09
CA ARG A 18 -9.42 2.54 1.25
C ARG A 18 -9.28 1.04 1.01
N LEU A 19 -8.60 0.34 1.91
CA LEU A 19 -8.28 -1.07 1.78
C LEU A 19 -8.98 -1.88 2.88
N LEU A 20 -9.50 -3.04 2.51
CA LEU A 20 -9.98 -4.05 3.46
C LEU A 20 -8.94 -5.18 3.50
N VAL A 21 -8.30 -5.34 4.64
CA VAL A 21 -7.18 -6.26 4.83
C VAL A 21 -7.57 -7.32 5.85
N LYS A 22 -7.20 -8.58 5.60
CA LYS A 22 -7.46 -9.67 6.54
C LYS A 22 -6.62 -9.45 7.79
N SER A 23 -7.16 -9.76 8.97
CA SER A 23 -6.46 -9.50 10.23
C SER A 23 -5.20 -10.33 10.44
N TYR A 24 -5.04 -11.40 9.67
CA TYR A 24 -3.86 -12.27 9.67
C TYR A 24 -2.89 -11.99 8.50
N SER A 25 -3.13 -10.94 7.70
CA SER A 25 -2.21 -10.59 6.61
C SER A 25 -0.87 -10.19 7.20
N THR A 26 0.21 -10.72 6.66
CA THR A 26 1.57 -10.34 7.05
C THR A 26 1.91 -8.93 6.54
N ILE A 27 3.05 -8.40 6.96
CA ILE A 27 3.56 -7.13 6.42
C ILE A 27 3.94 -7.28 4.94
N GLU A 28 4.42 -8.45 4.53
CA GLU A 28 4.68 -8.77 3.12
C GLU A 28 3.38 -8.76 2.30
N ASP A 29 2.31 -9.39 2.80
CA ASP A 29 0.99 -9.32 2.14
C ASP A 29 0.50 -7.87 2.02
N LEU A 30 0.67 -7.07 3.08
CA LEU A 30 0.30 -5.66 3.06
C LEU A 30 1.12 -4.87 2.04
N HIS A 31 2.41 -5.16 1.90
CA HIS A 31 3.29 -4.56 0.90
C HIS A 31 2.78 -4.81 -0.53
N TYR A 32 2.46 -6.05 -0.88
CA TYR A 32 1.90 -6.37 -2.21
C TYR A 32 0.53 -5.74 -2.44
N ILE A 33 -0.35 -5.75 -1.42
CA ILE A 33 -1.67 -5.10 -1.51
C ILE A 33 -1.51 -3.59 -1.79
N LEU A 34 -0.56 -2.92 -1.14
CA LEU A 34 -0.28 -1.51 -1.36
C LEU A 34 0.22 -1.25 -2.77
N GLN A 35 1.16 -2.05 -3.27
CA GLN A 35 1.69 -1.92 -4.63
C GLN A 35 0.56 -2.00 -5.66
N ILE A 36 -0.28 -3.03 -5.57
CA ILE A 36 -1.41 -3.23 -6.49
C ILE A 36 -2.41 -2.05 -6.39
N ALA A 37 -2.79 -1.65 -5.18
CA ALA A 37 -3.79 -0.59 -4.98
C ALA A 37 -3.34 0.79 -5.47
N MET A 38 -2.03 1.02 -5.50
CA MET A 38 -1.41 2.27 -5.95
C MET A 38 -0.97 2.22 -7.41
N GLY A 39 -1.05 1.06 -8.08
CA GLY A 39 -0.52 0.86 -9.42
C GLY A 39 1.01 0.96 -9.47
N TRP A 40 1.68 0.60 -8.38
CA TRP A 40 3.13 0.54 -8.30
C TRP A 40 3.64 -0.84 -8.70
N GLU A 41 4.79 -0.84 -9.35
CA GLU A 41 5.54 -2.05 -9.64
C GLU A 41 6.59 -2.26 -8.55
N ASP A 42 7.00 -3.51 -8.37
CA ASP A 42 8.01 -3.88 -7.39
C ASP A 42 9.39 -3.34 -7.78
N MET A 43 9.66 -2.09 -7.43
CA MET A 43 10.99 -1.48 -7.50
C MET A 43 11.77 -1.87 -6.26
N ARG A 44 12.22 -3.13 -6.20
CA ARG A 44 13.28 -3.52 -5.27
C ARG A 44 14.57 -2.86 -5.74
N ASP A 45 14.95 -1.77 -5.08
CA ASP A 45 16.31 -1.26 -5.18
C ASP A 45 17.22 -2.24 -4.40
N LEU A 46 17.85 -3.17 -5.13
CA LEU A 46 18.85 -4.10 -4.59
C LEU A 46 20.16 -3.35 -4.35
N ASN A 47 20.15 -2.38 -3.45
CA ASN A 47 21.34 -1.71 -2.95
C ASN A 47 21.21 -1.62 -1.42
N TRP A 48 21.43 -2.76 -0.77
CA TRP A 48 21.78 -2.83 0.64
C TRP A 48 23.27 -2.48 0.80
#